data_AF-A0A348Z739-F1
#
_entry.id   AF-A0A348Z739-F1
#
_cell.length_a   1.000
_cell.length_b   1.000
_cell.length_c   1.000
_cell.angle_alpha   90.00
_cell.angle_beta   90.00
_cell.angle_gamma   90.00
#
_symmetry.space_group_name_H-M   'P 1'
#
loop_
_entity.id
_entity.type
_entity.pdbx_description
1 polymer ?
#
loop_
_entity_poly.entity_id
_entity_poly.type
_entity_poly.pdbx_seq_one_letter_code
_entity_poly.pdbx_strand_id
1 'polypeptide(L)'
;MKKKKMLLIFLIIVTCILILIGSYKNNYNLAIQPPSKTWSKEVSVATATTKNAPVILKEENRILVAYENNKNLNIVATNTIGEVLQTKEYEVNEELVNNVLLTKSVDGYILMLNSIVDGEGYLLKIYVDKDLNEVSRENIKGINSTYQLDNNNIVVAYNDRLEIMNTLEDNTVSIPANTIDMLSACKSKEGFLICYMEDSSFIKAITFNEGIISEPILVKEIAKNNRVTYKNMSCSSDGENGYTMFEQYIKGELHSCRLFEFPIAGGEVKESKPRINESNELINAIGVYSDEEGGKFYTIIDNSYGKKESRRGIAAFVVKDGKINKVEPVTRTRGVCINPYISENYISYLSFRDEDLYDVVIASTDEEFKAINNLPRDSEKKSAITYTIEGLMNSFVCIIIVGFPWIAIGLVLSGAVTFLDYKLSNKQKKIAYIIVATLTTCAKIFFIIKMFYVKYVYMLPPAIAPIYIGVIICTIIAVIAYSYGYYSYTSEFEGIFISKFALSLLIDALLTLMIYAPLII
;
A
#
# COMPACT_ATOMS: atom_id res chain seq x y z
N MET A 1 -36.69 -18.83 39.16
CA MET A 1 -35.26 -19.09 38.92
C MET A 1 -34.88 -19.05 37.43
N LYS A 2 -35.59 -19.75 36.55
CA LYS A 2 -35.35 -19.73 35.09
C LYS A 2 -35.29 -18.32 34.45
N LYS A 3 -36.18 -17.39 34.83
CA LYS A 3 -36.21 -16.01 34.29
C LYS A 3 -34.91 -15.21 34.52
N LYS A 4 -34.27 -15.32 35.71
CA LYS A 4 -33.02 -14.60 36.02
C LYS A 4 -31.80 -15.17 35.28
N LYS A 5 -31.74 -16.50 35.13
CA LYS A 5 -30.71 -17.17 34.31
C LYS A 5 -30.84 -16.77 32.83
N MET A 6 -32.06 -16.75 32.30
CA MET A 6 -32.33 -16.30 30.92
C MET A 6 -31.93 -14.84 30.71
N LEU A 7 -32.17 -13.96 31.69
CA LEU A 7 -31.73 -12.56 31.63
C LEU A 7 -30.19 -12.44 31.54
N LEU A 8 -29.44 -13.22 32.31
CA LEU A 8 -27.96 -13.19 32.28
C LEU A 8 -27.39 -13.75 30.97
N ILE A 9 -27.99 -14.81 30.43
CA ILE A 9 -27.65 -15.32 29.09
C ILE A 9 -27.93 -14.25 28.03
N PHE A 10 -29.09 -13.60 28.11
CA PHE A 10 -29.43 -12.49 27.22
C PHE A 10 -28.41 -11.34 27.32
N LEU A 11 -27.99 -10.96 28.54
CA LEU A 11 -26.96 -9.92 28.73
C LEU A 11 -25.60 -10.32 28.14
N ILE A 12 -25.18 -11.58 28.25
CA ILE A 12 -23.96 -12.09 27.60
C ILE A 12 -24.07 -11.97 26.09
N ILE A 13 -25.19 -12.41 25.50
CA ILE A 13 -25.43 -12.34 24.05
C ILE A 13 -25.43 -10.88 23.59
N VAL A 14 -26.14 -9.99 24.28
CA VAL A 14 -26.17 -8.55 23.97
C VAL A 14 -24.78 -7.94 24.06
N THR A 15 -24.00 -8.29 25.08
CA THR A 15 -22.62 -7.79 25.22
C THR A 15 -21.75 -8.26 24.05
N CYS A 16 -21.85 -9.53 23.65
CA CYS A 16 -21.15 -10.06 22.48
C CYS A 16 -21.52 -9.29 21.20
N ILE A 17 -22.82 -9.08 20.96
CA ILE A 17 -23.31 -8.32 19.80
C ILE A 17 -22.79 -6.88 19.81
N LEU A 18 -22.79 -6.20 20.96
CA LEU A 18 -22.28 -4.83 21.08
C LEU A 18 -20.78 -4.74 20.77
N ILE A 19 -19.99 -5.72 21.20
CA ILE A 19 -18.55 -5.80 20.88
C ILE A 19 -18.36 -5.96 19.37
N LEU A 20 -19.11 -6.86 18.73
CA LEU A 20 -19.04 -7.08 17.28
C LEU A 20 -19.47 -5.83 16.49
N ILE A 21 -20.52 -5.13 16.91
CA ILE A 21 -20.95 -3.87 16.29
C ILE A 21 -19.86 -2.80 16.44
N GLY A 22 -19.25 -2.69 17.62
CA GLY A 22 -18.15 -1.76 17.86
C GLY A 22 -16.92 -2.05 16.99
N SER A 23 -16.54 -3.33 16.90
CA SER A 23 -15.44 -3.80 16.06
C SER A 23 -15.71 -3.54 14.58
N TYR A 24 -16.91 -3.90 14.10
CA TYR A 24 -17.35 -3.61 12.74
C TYR A 24 -17.32 -2.12 12.43
N LYS A 25 -17.85 -1.27 13.32
CA LYS A 25 -17.83 0.19 13.13
C LYS A 25 -16.40 0.73 13.03
N ASN A 26 -15.48 0.24 13.85
CA ASN A 26 -14.07 0.64 13.78
C ASN A 26 -13.43 0.21 12.45
N ASN A 27 -13.62 -1.05 12.07
CA ASN A 27 -13.08 -1.60 10.81
C ASN A 27 -13.68 -0.91 9.58
N TYR A 28 -14.98 -0.60 9.61
CA TYR A 28 -15.66 0.12 8.55
C TYR A 28 -15.15 1.55 8.42
N ASN A 29 -14.99 2.26 9.54
CA ASN A 29 -14.42 3.61 9.53
C ASN A 29 -12.99 3.67 8.99
N LEU A 30 -12.19 2.61 9.17
CA LEU A 30 -10.87 2.47 8.55
C LEU A 30 -10.98 2.09 7.06
N ALA A 31 -11.90 1.19 6.71
CA ALA A 31 -12.10 0.72 5.35
C ALA A 31 -12.57 1.82 4.39
N ILE A 32 -13.37 2.78 4.85
CA ILE A 32 -13.87 3.87 4.00
C ILE A 32 -12.88 5.02 3.81
N GLN A 33 -11.74 5.02 4.50
CA GLN A 33 -10.77 6.11 4.37
C GLN A 33 -10.04 6.04 3.01
N PRO A 34 -9.81 7.20 2.36
CA PRO A 34 -8.87 7.28 1.25
C PRO A 34 -7.44 7.01 1.75
N PRO A 35 -6.49 6.71 0.85
CA PRO A 35 -5.09 6.47 1.22
C PRO A 35 -4.45 7.69 1.91
N SER A 36 -4.82 8.90 1.49
CA SER A 36 -4.36 10.17 2.08
C SER A 36 -5.38 11.28 1.83
N LYS A 37 -5.06 12.51 2.26
CA LYS A 37 -5.90 13.69 1.95
C LYS A 37 -5.74 14.12 0.50
N THR A 38 -4.58 13.85 -0.10
CA THR A 38 -4.25 14.29 -1.46
C THR A 38 -4.82 13.32 -2.50
N TRP A 39 -4.68 12.01 -2.29
CA TRP A 39 -5.05 11.00 -3.27
C TRP A 39 -6.45 10.41 -3.07
N SER A 40 -7.15 10.17 -4.18
CA SER A 40 -8.41 9.44 -4.20
C SER A 40 -8.22 7.94 -3.92
N LYS A 41 -9.34 7.26 -3.63
CA LYS A 41 -9.40 5.80 -3.71
C LYS A 41 -9.25 5.34 -5.16
N GLU A 42 -8.63 4.18 -5.30
CA GLU A 42 -8.40 3.47 -6.54
C GLU A 42 -9.68 3.17 -7.35
N VAL A 43 -9.59 3.18 -8.67
CA VAL A 43 -10.62 2.69 -9.61
C VAL A 43 -9.98 1.66 -10.54
N SER A 44 -10.48 0.43 -10.51
CA SER A 44 -10.05 -0.60 -11.46
C SER A 44 -10.76 -0.37 -12.79
N VAL A 45 -9.98 -0.24 -13.87
CA VAL A 45 -10.48 0.02 -15.23
C VAL A 45 -10.33 -1.19 -16.14
N ALA A 46 -9.49 -2.15 -15.75
CA ALA A 46 -9.27 -3.42 -16.46
C ALA A 46 -8.58 -4.45 -15.57
N THR A 47 -8.37 -5.64 -16.12
CA THR A 47 -7.58 -6.72 -15.50
C THR A 47 -6.61 -7.26 -16.54
N ALA A 48 -5.35 -7.51 -16.16
CA ALA A 48 -4.29 -7.92 -17.06
C ALA A 48 -3.25 -8.85 -16.39
N THR A 49 -2.51 -9.60 -17.21
CA THR A 49 -1.39 -10.48 -16.79
C THR A 49 -0.01 -9.84 -17.02
N THR A 50 0.07 -8.52 -17.12
CA THR A 50 1.32 -7.79 -17.39
C THR A 50 2.11 -7.47 -16.12
N LYS A 51 3.41 -7.23 -16.31
CA LYS A 51 4.34 -6.69 -15.31
C LYS A 51 4.88 -5.32 -15.72
N ASN A 52 4.35 -4.70 -16.76
CA ASN A 52 4.73 -3.37 -17.21
C ASN A 52 3.80 -2.30 -16.61
N ALA A 53 4.31 -1.07 -16.49
CA ALA A 53 3.50 0.04 -15.99
C ALA A 53 2.37 0.35 -16.98
N PRO A 54 1.10 0.42 -16.55
CA PRO A 54 0.03 0.93 -17.39
C PRO A 54 0.24 2.43 -17.60
N VAL A 55 0.26 2.89 -18.84
CA VAL A 55 0.50 4.30 -19.19
C VAL A 55 -0.81 5.06 -19.27
N ILE A 56 -0.85 6.25 -18.67
CA ILE A 56 -2.04 7.10 -18.66
C ILE A 56 -1.85 8.37 -19.50
N LEU A 57 -2.86 8.70 -20.30
CA LEU A 57 -2.95 9.92 -21.07
C LEU A 57 -4.30 10.56 -20.80
N LYS A 58 -4.28 11.79 -20.28
CA LYS A 58 -5.49 12.56 -19.97
C LYS A 58 -5.88 13.46 -21.13
N GLU A 59 -7.17 13.50 -21.39
CA GLU A 59 -7.82 14.47 -22.26
C GLU A 59 -8.85 15.29 -21.48
N GLU A 60 -9.42 16.31 -22.12
CA GLU A 60 -10.41 17.18 -21.49
C GLU A 60 -11.64 16.38 -20.98
N ASN A 61 -12.11 15.41 -21.78
CA ASN A 61 -13.36 14.69 -21.50
C ASN A 61 -13.18 13.19 -21.22
N ARG A 62 -11.96 12.65 -21.34
CA ARG A 62 -11.69 11.23 -21.15
C ARG A 62 -10.26 10.97 -20.69
N ILE A 63 -10.03 9.77 -20.19
CA ILE A 63 -8.71 9.28 -19.80
C ILE A 63 -8.45 8.01 -20.62
N LEU A 64 -7.26 7.91 -21.21
CA LEU A 64 -6.81 6.71 -21.91
C LEU A 64 -5.76 6.00 -21.05
N VAL A 65 -5.94 4.71 -20.85
CA VAL A 65 -5.00 3.85 -20.12
C VAL A 65 -4.53 2.74 -21.05
N ALA A 66 -3.25 2.78 -21.41
CA ALA A 66 -2.59 1.77 -22.23
C ALA A 66 -1.90 0.72 -21.36
N TYR A 67 -2.07 -0.55 -21.69
CA TYR A 67 -1.40 -1.65 -21.00
C TYR A 67 -1.29 -2.88 -21.91
N GLU A 68 -0.25 -3.66 -21.68
CA GLU A 68 -0.08 -4.97 -22.27
C GLU A 68 -0.95 -6.00 -21.53
N ASN A 69 -1.49 -6.97 -22.27
CA ASN A 69 -2.14 -8.14 -21.68
C ASN A 69 -1.91 -9.35 -22.59
N ASN A 70 -1.07 -10.28 -22.15
CA ASN A 70 -0.60 -11.41 -22.98
C ASN A 70 -0.05 -10.91 -24.33
N LYS A 71 -0.64 -11.34 -25.46
CA LYS A 71 -0.19 -11.04 -26.82
C LYS A 71 -0.78 -9.76 -27.41
N ASN A 72 -1.48 -8.97 -26.59
CA ASN A 72 -2.21 -7.78 -27.02
C ASN A 72 -1.72 -6.53 -26.29
N LEU A 73 -1.73 -5.40 -26.98
CA LEU A 73 -1.76 -4.08 -26.35
C LEU A 73 -3.20 -3.60 -26.28
N ASN A 74 -3.55 -2.95 -25.19
CA ASN A 74 -4.91 -2.54 -24.91
C ASN A 74 -4.92 -1.04 -24.64
N ILE A 75 -5.97 -0.36 -25.08
CA ILE A 75 -6.31 0.98 -24.62
C ILE A 75 -7.71 0.91 -24.02
N VAL A 76 -7.83 1.26 -22.74
CA VAL A 76 -9.11 1.51 -22.09
C VAL A 76 -9.35 3.01 -22.07
N ALA A 77 -10.49 3.45 -22.61
CA ALA A 77 -10.95 4.82 -22.46
C ALA A 77 -11.99 4.87 -21.33
N THR A 78 -11.80 5.81 -20.41
CA THR A 78 -12.76 6.13 -19.36
C THR A 78 -13.23 7.57 -19.48
N ASN A 79 -14.34 7.93 -18.86
CA ASN A 79 -14.62 9.34 -18.59
C ASN A 79 -13.64 9.90 -17.55
N THR A 80 -13.75 11.19 -17.24
CA THR A 80 -12.87 11.89 -16.29
C THR A 80 -12.99 11.40 -14.84
N ILE A 81 -14.00 10.59 -14.49
CA ILE A 81 -14.17 10.01 -13.15
C ILE A 81 -13.77 8.52 -13.10
N GLY A 82 -13.31 7.94 -14.20
CA GLY A 82 -12.81 6.56 -14.27
C GLY A 82 -13.83 5.49 -14.66
N GLU A 83 -15.03 5.86 -15.10
CA GLU A 83 -15.99 4.89 -15.65
C GLU A 83 -15.58 4.49 -17.07
N VAL A 84 -15.47 3.19 -17.31
CA VAL A 84 -15.05 2.63 -18.60
C VAL A 84 -16.10 2.93 -19.68
N LEU A 85 -15.65 3.56 -20.76
CA LEU A 85 -16.46 3.87 -21.95
C LEU A 85 -16.25 2.85 -23.06
N GLN A 86 -14.98 2.51 -23.33
CA GLN A 86 -14.62 1.53 -24.35
C GLN A 86 -13.26 0.89 -24.06
N THR A 87 -13.03 -0.29 -24.63
CA THR A 87 -11.74 -0.99 -24.62
C THR A 87 -11.43 -1.45 -26.04
N LYS A 88 -10.19 -1.23 -26.48
CA LYS A 88 -9.69 -1.68 -27.78
C LYS A 88 -8.41 -2.47 -27.57
N GLU A 89 -8.29 -3.56 -28.32
CA GLU A 89 -7.15 -4.46 -28.28
C GLU A 89 -6.44 -4.48 -29.64
N TYR A 90 -5.12 -4.55 -29.61
CA TYR A 90 -4.24 -4.57 -30.78
C TYR A 90 -3.29 -5.75 -30.65
N GLU A 91 -3.36 -6.68 -31.60
CA GLU A 91 -2.54 -7.89 -31.58
C GLU A 91 -1.07 -7.55 -31.93
N VAL A 92 -0.16 -7.93 -31.02
CA VAL A 92 1.29 -7.71 -31.16
C VAL A 92 2.11 -9.00 -31.14
N ASN A 93 1.59 -10.08 -30.55
CA ASN A 93 2.25 -11.41 -30.52
C ASN A 93 3.66 -11.42 -29.89
N GLU A 94 3.92 -10.56 -28.92
CA GLU A 94 5.19 -10.47 -28.20
C GLU A 94 5.16 -11.27 -26.89
N GLU A 95 6.29 -11.90 -26.54
CA GLU A 95 6.44 -12.63 -25.27
C GLU A 95 7.16 -11.81 -24.19
N LEU A 96 8.04 -10.89 -24.59
CA LEU A 96 8.87 -10.09 -23.69
C LEU A 96 8.77 -8.60 -24.01
N VAL A 97 7.82 -7.94 -23.35
CA VAL A 97 7.67 -6.49 -23.47
C VAL A 97 8.52 -5.79 -22.42
N ASN A 98 9.43 -4.92 -22.87
CA ASN A 98 10.25 -4.10 -21.97
C ASN A 98 9.53 -2.84 -21.52
N ASN A 99 8.77 -2.20 -22.42
CA ASN A 99 8.07 -0.96 -22.10
C ASN A 99 6.85 -0.74 -23.02
N VAL A 100 5.83 -0.08 -22.49
CA VAL A 100 4.64 0.39 -23.22
C VAL A 100 4.62 1.91 -23.14
N LEU A 101 4.27 2.60 -24.22
CA LEU A 101 4.13 4.06 -24.26
C LEU A 101 2.83 4.44 -24.97
N LEU A 102 2.27 5.60 -24.63
CA LEU A 102 1.09 6.15 -25.29
C LEU A 102 1.22 7.67 -25.43
N THR A 103 1.34 8.16 -26.65
CA THR A 103 1.43 9.60 -26.94
C THR A 103 0.36 10.08 -27.91
N LYS A 104 0.15 11.40 -27.97
CA LYS A 104 -0.69 12.08 -28.96
C LYS A 104 0.05 12.16 -30.30
N SER A 105 -0.72 12.08 -31.38
CA SER A 105 -0.29 12.41 -32.74
C SER A 105 -1.22 13.45 -33.35
N VAL A 106 -0.89 13.94 -34.55
CA VAL A 106 -1.72 14.90 -35.29
C VAL A 106 -3.16 14.39 -35.47
N ASP A 107 -3.31 13.11 -35.81
CA ASP A 107 -4.58 12.49 -36.19
C ASP A 107 -5.21 11.60 -35.10
N GLY A 108 -4.56 11.47 -33.95
CA GLY A 108 -5.02 10.62 -32.86
C GLY A 108 -3.93 10.33 -31.83
N TYR A 109 -3.50 9.07 -31.77
CA TYR A 109 -2.50 8.60 -30.81
C TYR A 109 -1.49 7.65 -31.45
N ILE A 110 -0.37 7.45 -30.77
CA ILE A 110 0.61 6.42 -31.07
C ILE A 110 0.75 5.54 -29.83
N LEU A 111 0.32 4.29 -29.96
CA LEU A 111 0.56 3.24 -28.98
C LEU A 111 1.86 2.55 -29.34
N MET A 112 2.81 2.48 -28.42
CA MET A 112 4.15 1.98 -28.71
C MET A 112 4.58 0.87 -27.77
N LEU A 113 5.40 -0.03 -28.31
CA LEU A 113 5.95 -1.19 -27.63
C LEU A 113 7.45 -1.29 -27.85
N ASN A 114 8.23 -1.30 -26.78
CA ASN A 114 9.63 -1.69 -26.86
C ASN A 114 9.78 -3.17 -26.48
N SER A 115 10.38 -3.95 -27.38
CA SER A 115 10.61 -5.39 -27.22
C SER A 115 11.96 -5.78 -27.85
N ILE A 116 12.35 -7.04 -27.71
CA ILE A 116 13.57 -7.63 -28.29
C ILE A 116 13.17 -8.86 -29.10
N VAL A 117 13.58 -8.90 -30.37
CA VAL A 117 13.41 -10.06 -31.26
C VAL A 117 14.76 -10.43 -31.84
N ASP A 118 15.13 -11.71 -31.76
CA ASP A 118 16.41 -12.25 -32.23
C ASP A 118 17.65 -11.52 -31.68
N GLY A 119 17.55 -10.97 -30.45
CA GLY A 119 18.63 -10.23 -29.79
C GLY A 119 18.77 -8.77 -30.26
N GLU A 120 17.89 -8.30 -31.15
CA GLU A 120 17.82 -6.91 -31.60
C GLU A 120 16.62 -6.22 -30.94
N GLY A 121 16.88 -5.14 -30.21
CA GLY A 121 15.83 -4.31 -29.63
C GLY A 121 15.12 -3.48 -30.70
N TYR A 122 13.81 -3.30 -30.55
CA TYR A 122 12.99 -2.56 -31.52
C TYR A 122 11.82 -1.82 -30.84
N LEU A 123 11.21 -0.89 -31.57
CA LEU A 123 10.01 -0.15 -31.18
C LEU A 123 8.92 -0.38 -32.24
N LEU A 124 7.84 -1.07 -31.86
CA LEU A 124 6.60 -1.07 -32.63
C LEU A 124 5.83 0.21 -32.32
N LYS A 125 5.40 0.92 -33.36
CA LYS A 125 4.44 2.03 -33.27
C LYS A 125 3.14 1.60 -33.94
N ILE A 126 2.03 1.70 -33.23
CA ILE A 126 0.68 1.49 -33.75
C ILE A 126 -0.01 2.84 -33.73
N TYR A 127 -0.28 3.38 -34.92
CA TYR A 127 -0.99 4.64 -35.10
C TYR A 127 -2.47 4.37 -35.02
N VAL A 128 -3.16 5.10 -34.14
CA VAL A 128 -4.59 4.91 -33.89
C VAL A 128 -5.31 6.24 -34.02
N ASP A 129 -6.50 6.22 -34.60
CA ASP A 129 -7.35 7.41 -34.74
C ASP A 129 -7.97 7.82 -33.38
N LYS A 130 -8.73 8.92 -33.36
CA LYS A 130 -9.42 9.41 -32.15
C LYS A 130 -10.48 8.44 -31.61
N ASP A 131 -11.00 7.56 -32.45
CA ASP A 131 -11.97 6.52 -32.09
C ASP A 131 -11.27 5.21 -31.66
N LEU A 132 -9.92 5.24 -31.58
CA LEU A 132 -9.05 4.11 -31.22
C LEU A 132 -9.15 2.95 -32.22
N ASN A 133 -9.26 3.24 -33.52
CA ASN A 133 -9.06 2.25 -34.58
C ASN A 133 -7.63 2.33 -35.10
N GLU A 134 -7.02 1.17 -35.37
CA GLU A 134 -5.70 1.10 -35.99
C GLU A 134 -5.73 1.67 -37.41
N VAL A 135 -4.85 2.63 -37.68
CA VAL A 135 -4.65 3.25 -38.99
C VAL A 135 -3.46 2.62 -39.70
N SER A 136 -2.35 2.45 -38.99
CA SER A 136 -1.12 1.85 -39.51
C SER A 136 -0.20 1.37 -38.39
N ARG A 137 0.83 0.60 -38.76
CA ARG A 137 1.89 0.17 -37.85
C ARG A 137 3.26 0.32 -38.49
N GLU A 138 4.25 0.67 -37.69
CA GLU A 138 5.65 0.83 -38.08
C GLU A 138 6.55 0.10 -37.07
N ASN A 139 7.63 -0.51 -37.54
CA ASN A 139 8.63 -1.13 -36.68
C ASN A 139 10.00 -0.47 -36.91
N ILE A 140 10.60 0.04 -35.83
CA ILE A 140 11.91 0.70 -35.84
C ILE A 140 12.89 -0.18 -35.07
N LYS A 141 13.97 -0.62 -35.74
CA LYS A 141 14.99 -1.50 -35.19
C LYS A 141 16.16 -0.76 -34.54
N GLY A 142 16.95 -1.48 -33.75
CA GLY A 142 18.18 -0.97 -33.13
C GLY A 142 17.94 -0.10 -31.89
N ILE A 143 16.78 -0.26 -31.24
CA ILE A 143 16.37 0.54 -30.09
C ILE A 143 16.62 -0.25 -28.80
N ASN A 144 17.44 0.33 -27.93
CA ASN A 144 17.82 -0.30 -26.67
C ASN A 144 16.84 0.01 -25.54
N SER A 145 16.38 1.25 -25.46
CA SER A 145 15.50 1.71 -24.38
C SER A 145 14.64 2.87 -24.86
N THR A 146 13.46 3.00 -24.28
CA THR A 146 12.55 4.12 -24.53
C THR A 146 11.98 4.66 -23.23
N TYR A 147 11.65 5.95 -23.21
CA TYR A 147 10.99 6.60 -22.08
C TYR A 147 10.03 7.69 -22.55
N GLN A 148 8.83 7.74 -21.96
CA GLN A 148 7.86 8.79 -22.26
C GLN A 148 8.10 10.00 -21.36
N LEU A 149 8.34 11.17 -21.98
CA LEU A 149 8.58 12.42 -21.28
C LEU A 149 7.28 13.08 -20.83
N ASP A 150 6.29 13.09 -21.73
CA ASP A 150 4.94 13.59 -21.49
C ASP A 150 3.97 13.03 -22.54
N ASN A 151 2.84 13.72 -22.76
CA ASN A 151 1.80 13.26 -23.66
C ASN A 151 2.19 13.30 -25.15
N ASN A 152 3.29 13.97 -25.54
CA ASN A 152 3.70 14.09 -26.94
C ASN A 152 5.21 13.96 -27.17
N ASN A 153 6.01 13.77 -26.13
CA ASN A 153 7.45 13.64 -26.25
C ASN A 153 7.92 12.29 -25.72
N ILE A 154 8.82 11.65 -26.45
CA ILE A 154 9.52 10.43 -26.03
C ILE A 154 11.03 10.60 -26.22
N VAL A 155 11.79 9.80 -25.47
CA VAL A 155 13.22 9.60 -25.70
C VAL A 155 13.46 8.17 -26.13
N VAL A 156 14.25 8.01 -27.18
CA VAL A 156 14.63 6.73 -27.77
C VAL A 156 16.15 6.62 -27.73
N ALA A 157 16.66 5.56 -27.11
CA ALA A 157 18.08 5.28 -27.02
C ALA A 157 18.49 4.20 -28.02
N TYR A 158 19.49 4.52 -28.84
CA TYR A 158 20.17 3.60 -29.73
C TYR A 158 21.56 3.26 -29.16
N ASN A 159 22.34 2.46 -29.89
CA ASN A 159 23.71 2.13 -29.50
C ASN A 159 24.68 3.31 -29.58
N ASP A 160 24.40 4.30 -30.43
CA ASP A 160 25.30 5.40 -30.80
C ASP A 160 24.69 6.80 -30.66
N ARG A 161 23.45 6.90 -30.20
CA ARG A 161 22.74 8.18 -30.02
C ARG A 161 21.50 8.10 -29.13
N LEU A 162 21.08 9.26 -28.67
CA LEU A 162 19.75 9.54 -28.11
C LEU A 162 18.94 10.36 -29.12
N GLU A 163 17.68 10.00 -29.31
CA GLU A 163 16.71 10.80 -30.06
C GLU A 163 15.59 11.25 -29.13
N ILE A 164 15.30 12.55 -29.12
CA ILE A 164 14.14 13.14 -28.45
C ILE A 164 13.14 13.46 -29.54
N MET A 165 11.98 12.80 -29.51
CA MET A 165 10.95 12.90 -30.56
C MET A 165 9.70 13.57 -30.01
N ASN A 166 9.23 14.62 -30.66
CA ASN A 166 7.89 15.18 -30.47
C ASN A 166 6.94 14.50 -31.47
N THR A 167 6.09 13.59 -30.99
CA THR A 167 5.17 12.78 -31.80
C THR A 167 3.98 13.55 -32.35
N LEU A 168 3.71 14.77 -31.83
CA LEU A 168 2.65 15.63 -32.32
C LEU A 168 3.13 16.51 -33.48
N GLU A 169 4.37 17.01 -33.42
CA GLU A 169 4.95 17.89 -34.44
C GLU A 169 5.82 17.14 -35.46
N ASP A 170 6.06 15.85 -35.24
CA ASP A 170 6.97 15.01 -36.02
C ASP A 170 8.39 15.59 -36.13
N ASN A 171 8.86 16.16 -35.01
CA ASN A 171 10.21 16.72 -34.89
C ASN A 171 11.09 15.80 -34.05
N THR A 172 12.33 15.60 -34.47
CA THR A 172 13.30 14.75 -33.78
C THR A 172 14.63 15.49 -33.62
N VAL A 173 15.16 15.50 -32.40
CA VAL A 173 16.51 15.99 -32.11
C VAL A 173 17.40 14.84 -31.69
N SER A 174 18.55 14.71 -32.35
CA SER A 174 19.50 13.62 -32.13
C SER A 174 20.76 14.12 -31.42
N ILE A 175 21.24 13.35 -30.44
CA ILE A 175 22.43 13.63 -29.65
C ILE A 175 23.37 12.43 -29.74
N PRO A 176 24.66 12.61 -30.10
CA PRO A 176 25.64 11.55 -30.00
C PRO A 176 25.76 11.06 -28.55
N ALA A 177 25.67 9.75 -28.35
CA ALA A 177 25.85 9.10 -27.06
C ALA A 177 26.43 7.71 -27.28
N ASN A 178 27.18 7.16 -26.33
CA ASN A 178 27.56 5.75 -26.45
C ASN A 178 26.40 4.85 -26.04
N THR A 179 26.67 3.58 -25.75
CA THR A 179 25.64 2.63 -25.38
C THR A 179 24.96 3.06 -24.07
N ILE A 180 23.64 3.23 -24.13
CA ILE A 180 22.82 3.63 -22.99
C ILE A 180 22.10 2.43 -22.42
N ASP A 181 22.40 2.13 -21.16
CA ASP A 181 21.86 0.98 -20.45
C ASP A 181 20.61 1.30 -19.63
N MET A 182 20.46 2.57 -19.23
CA MET A 182 19.33 3.05 -18.43
C MET A 182 18.99 4.47 -18.80
N LEU A 183 17.69 4.77 -18.79
CA LEU A 183 17.13 6.05 -19.16
C LEU A 183 15.97 6.37 -18.23
N SER A 184 15.93 7.59 -17.73
CA SER A 184 14.77 8.14 -17.04
C SER A 184 14.72 9.64 -17.26
N ALA A 185 13.52 10.20 -17.18
CA ALA A 185 13.34 11.62 -17.38
C ALA A 185 12.12 12.13 -16.62
N CYS A 186 12.08 13.44 -16.44
CA CYS A 186 10.95 14.14 -15.87
C CYS A 186 10.79 15.51 -16.54
N LYS A 187 9.60 16.10 -16.40
CA LYS A 187 9.42 17.53 -16.63
C LYS A 187 10.33 18.33 -15.71
N SER A 188 10.75 19.49 -16.19
CA SER A 188 11.46 20.54 -15.45
C SER A 188 10.71 21.86 -15.66
N LYS A 189 11.14 22.92 -14.99
CA LYS A 189 10.47 24.23 -15.01
C LYS A 189 10.23 24.79 -16.41
N GLU A 190 11.21 24.59 -17.30
CA GLU A 190 11.18 25.14 -18.67
C GLU A 190 11.20 24.05 -19.76
N GLY A 191 11.13 22.76 -19.41
CA GLY A 191 11.27 21.70 -20.40
C GLY A 191 11.40 20.32 -19.74
N PHE A 192 12.44 19.58 -20.09
CA PHE A 192 12.69 18.24 -19.56
C PHE A 192 14.11 18.09 -19.01
N LEU A 193 14.24 17.27 -17.96
CA LEU A 193 15.51 16.77 -17.47
C LEU A 193 15.57 15.27 -17.82
N ILE A 194 16.61 14.88 -18.54
CA ILE A 194 16.83 13.49 -18.97
C ILE A 194 18.12 13.00 -18.31
N CYS A 195 18.01 11.95 -17.50
CA CYS A 195 19.14 11.26 -16.91
C CYS A 195 19.34 9.91 -17.60
N TYR A 196 20.60 9.56 -17.86
CA TYR A 196 20.94 8.31 -18.50
C TYR A 196 22.28 7.75 -18.00
N MET A 197 22.44 6.44 -18.13
CA MET A 197 23.68 5.73 -17.83
C MET A 197 24.33 5.28 -19.12
N GLU A 198 25.51 5.82 -19.38
CA GLU A 198 26.33 5.53 -20.55
C GLU A 198 27.46 4.55 -20.19
N ASP A 199 27.70 3.57 -21.06
CA ASP A 199 28.75 2.55 -20.95
C ASP A 199 28.78 1.82 -19.59
N SER A 200 27.62 1.66 -18.98
CA SER A 200 27.36 1.10 -17.64
C SER A 200 28.19 1.70 -16.51
N SER A 201 28.68 2.94 -16.68
CA SER A 201 29.62 3.56 -15.74
C SER A 201 29.36 5.04 -15.51
N PHE A 202 28.91 5.77 -16.53
CA PHE A 202 28.77 7.22 -16.44
C PHE A 202 27.30 7.62 -16.33
N ILE A 203 26.92 8.17 -15.18
CA ILE A 203 25.62 8.81 -15.01
C ILE A 203 25.74 10.23 -15.53
N LYS A 204 24.93 10.56 -16.53
CA LYS A 204 24.87 11.88 -17.14
C LYS A 204 23.45 12.42 -17.09
N ALA A 205 23.34 13.74 -17.17
CA ALA A 205 22.08 14.44 -17.31
C ALA A 205 22.16 15.50 -18.41
N ILE A 206 21.05 15.73 -19.11
CA ILE A 206 20.87 16.81 -20.08
C ILE A 206 19.53 17.49 -19.84
N THR A 207 19.43 18.77 -20.18
CA THR A 207 18.15 19.45 -20.29
C THR A 207 17.74 19.60 -21.75
N PHE A 208 16.43 19.51 -22.00
CA PHE A 208 15.82 19.73 -23.31
C PHE A 208 14.70 20.76 -23.17
N ASN A 209 14.82 21.86 -23.92
CA ASN A 209 13.82 22.92 -23.96
C ASN A 209 13.66 23.41 -25.41
N GLU A 210 12.46 23.29 -25.98
CA GLU A 210 12.09 23.80 -27.32
C GLU A 210 13.12 23.47 -28.42
N GLY A 211 13.63 22.23 -28.46
CA GLY A 211 14.63 21.80 -29.46
C GLY A 211 16.09 22.10 -29.09
N ILE A 212 16.32 22.86 -28.02
CA ILE A 212 17.66 23.19 -27.51
C ILE A 212 18.06 22.18 -26.43
N ILE A 213 19.29 21.68 -26.54
CA ILE A 213 19.85 20.66 -25.66
C ILE A 213 21.06 21.25 -24.94
N SER A 214 21.17 21.04 -23.63
CA SER A 214 22.36 21.43 -22.88
C SER A 214 23.55 20.50 -23.15
N GLU A 215 24.75 20.99 -22.87
CA GLU A 215 25.90 20.12 -22.71
C GLU A 215 25.64 19.04 -21.63
N PRO A 216 26.13 17.81 -21.79
CA PRO A 216 25.96 16.75 -20.80
C PRO A 216 26.64 17.08 -19.46
N ILE A 217 25.86 17.02 -18.39
CA ILE A 217 26.33 17.14 -17.01
C ILE A 217 26.77 15.75 -16.55
N LEU A 218 28.05 15.58 -16.21
CA LEU A 218 28.51 14.36 -15.54
C LEU A 218 28.08 14.38 -14.08
N VAL A 219 27.08 13.55 -13.74
CA VAL A 219 26.57 13.43 -12.37
C VAL A 219 27.51 12.56 -11.54
N LYS A 220 27.85 11.38 -12.03
CA LYS A 220 28.73 10.46 -11.31
C LYS A 220 29.33 9.40 -12.22
N GLU A 221 30.60 9.09 -12.01
CA GLU A 221 31.19 7.85 -12.46
C GLU A 221 31.04 6.76 -11.39
N ILE A 222 30.41 5.65 -11.76
CA ILE A 222 30.26 4.46 -10.94
C ILE A 222 31.34 3.46 -11.32
N ALA A 223 32.12 3.03 -10.33
CA ALA A 223 33.06 1.93 -10.52
C ALA A 223 32.31 0.62 -10.82
N LYS A 224 32.61 0.00 -11.97
CA LYS A 224 32.12 -1.35 -12.31
C LYS A 224 32.60 -2.36 -11.25
N ASN A 225 31.65 -3.00 -10.58
CA ASN A 225 31.92 -4.04 -9.60
C ASN A 225 31.02 -5.24 -9.88
N ASN A 226 31.61 -6.41 -10.14
CA ASN A 226 30.88 -7.63 -10.50
C ASN A 226 29.91 -8.13 -9.41
N ARG A 227 29.99 -7.59 -8.18
CA ARG A 227 29.09 -7.95 -7.07
C ARG A 227 27.92 -6.98 -6.89
N VAL A 228 27.98 -5.82 -7.54
CA VAL A 228 27.02 -4.73 -7.40
C VAL A 228 26.38 -4.45 -8.75
N THR A 229 25.06 -4.50 -8.80
CA THR A 229 24.30 -4.17 -10.01
C THR A 229 23.38 -3.01 -9.68
N TYR A 230 23.32 -2.03 -10.59
CA TYR A 230 22.34 -0.95 -10.51
C TYR A 230 21.14 -1.32 -11.38
N LYS A 231 19.94 -0.94 -10.96
CA LYS A 231 18.70 -1.09 -11.73
C LYS A 231 17.78 0.11 -11.48
N ASN A 232 16.75 0.24 -12.31
CA ASN A 232 15.62 1.16 -12.11
C ASN A 232 16.07 2.60 -11.80
N MET A 233 16.68 3.23 -12.79
CA MET A 233 16.99 4.66 -12.70
C MET A 233 15.69 5.47 -12.69
N SER A 234 15.63 6.45 -11.81
CA SER A 234 14.55 7.46 -11.80
C SER A 234 15.13 8.87 -11.76
N CYS A 235 14.40 9.82 -12.35
CA CYS A 235 14.80 11.22 -12.47
C CYS A 235 13.70 12.16 -11.97
N SER A 236 14.07 13.14 -11.16
CA SER A 236 13.19 14.21 -10.66
C SER A 236 13.92 15.56 -10.75
N SER A 237 13.17 16.67 -10.68
CA SER A 237 13.68 18.04 -10.74
C SER A 237 12.79 18.95 -9.89
N ASP A 238 13.41 19.92 -9.21
CA ASP A 238 12.73 21.05 -8.55
C ASP A 238 12.93 22.36 -9.32
N GLY A 239 13.48 22.29 -10.53
CA GLY A 239 13.77 23.42 -11.41
C GLY A 239 15.18 23.98 -11.25
N GLU A 240 15.81 23.86 -10.07
CA GLU A 240 17.19 24.30 -9.82
C GLU A 240 18.17 23.12 -9.80
N ASN A 241 17.73 22.00 -9.20
CA ASN A 241 18.50 20.78 -9.03
C ASN A 241 17.82 19.61 -9.72
N GLY A 242 18.65 18.72 -10.26
CA GLY A 242 18.26 17.40 -10.71
C GLY A 242 18.52 16.36 -9.61
N TYR A 243 17.66 15.34 -9.59
CA TYR A 243 17.73 14.25 -8.64
C TYR A 243 17.65 12.94 -9.40
N THR A 244 18.68 12.10 -9.30
CA THR A 244 18.65 10.77 -9.91
C THR A 244 18.86 9.67 -8.88
N MET A 245 18.00 8.66 -8.92
CA MET A 245 17.99 7.58 -7.93
C MET A 245 18.11 6.22 -8.61
N PHE A 246 18.86 5.32 -7.97
CA PHE A 246 19.13 3.96 -8.44
C PHE A 246 18.88 2.95 -7.34
N GLU A 247 18.32 1.82 -7.72
CA GLU A 247 18.35 0.63 -6.89
C GLU A 247 19.72 -0.04 -6.97
N GLN A 248 20.34 -0.30 -5.81
CA GLN A 248 21.61 -0.99 -5.69
C GLN A 248 21.36 -2.43 -5.21
N TYR A 249 21.68 -3.39 -6.07
CA TYR A 249 21.63 -4.82 -5.77
C TYR A 249 23.01 -5.36 -5.43
N ILE A 250 23.11 -6.16 -4.36
CA ILE A 250 24.34 -6.86 -3.99
C ILE A 250 24.03 -8.36 -4.00
N LYS A 251 24.74 -9.11 -4.85
CA LYS A 251 24.49 -10.55 -5.04
C LYS A 251 23.03 -10.90 -5.39
N GLY A 252 22.35 -10.03 -6.11
CA GLY A 252 20.97 -10.24 -6.56
C GLY A 252 19.89 -9.77 -5.59
N GLU A 253 20.24 -9.34 -4.38
CA GLU A 253 19.29 -8.79 -3.39
C GLU A 253 19.35 -7.26 -3.39
N LEU A 254 18.19 -6.60 -3.31
CA LEU A 254 18.11 -5.15 -3.17
C LEU A 254 18.73 -4.77 -1.81
N HIS A 255 19.76 -3.93 -1.83
CA HIS A 255 20.50 -3.56 -0.63
C HIS A 255 20.22 -2.12 -0.17
N SER A 256 20.14 -1.18 -1.11
CA SER A 256 19.81 0.22 -0.83
C SER A 256 19.46 0.98 -2.09
N CYS A 257 18.88 2.16 -1.95
CA CYS A 257 18.81 3.13 -3.05
C CYS A 257 19.87 4.22 -2.89
N ARG A 258 20.58 4.55 -3.98
CA ARG A 258 21.51 5.68 -4.03
C ARG A 258 20.83 6.84 -4.75
N LEU A 259 20.92 8.01 -4.16
CA LEU A 259 20.40 9.26 -4.71
C LEU A 259 21.56 10.21 -4.97
N PHE A 260 21.57 10.82 -6.16
CA PHE A 260 22.47 11.90 -6.53
C PHE A 260 21.65 13.16 -6.76
N GLU A 261 21.94 14.20 -5.99
CA GLU A 261 21.41 15.56 -6.14
C GLU A 261 22.48 16.41 -6.81
N PHE A 262 22.13 17.10 -7.90
CA PHE A 262 23.09 17.89 -8.69
C PHE A 262 22.47 19.21 -9.18
N PRO A 263 23.19 20.34 -9.11
CA PRO A 263 22.72 21.59 -9.69
C PRO A 263 22.63 21.49 -11.22
N ILE A 264 21.50 21.88 -11.80
CA ILE A 264 21.30 21.85 -13.27
C ILE A 264 22.24 22.84 -13.97
N ALA A 265 22.58 23.96 -13.32
CA ALA A 265 23.55 24.94 -13.83
C ALA A 265 25.02 24.48 -13.74
N GLY A 266 25.27 23.26 -13.24
CA GLY A 266 26.60 22.74 -12.94
C GLY A 266 27.05 23.08 -11.52
N GLY A 267 27.80 22.17 -10.90
CA GLY A 267 28.27 22.32 -9.52
C GLY A 267 28.62 21.00 -8.85
N GLU A 268 28.70 21.02 -7.52
CA GLU A 268 29.00 19.85 -6.72
C GLU A 268 27.80 18.90 -6.64
N VAL A 269 28.04 17.61 -6.88
CA VAL A 269 27.03 16.56 -6.77
C VAL A 269 27.04 15.99 -5.35
N LYS A 270 25.88 15.98 -4.70
CA LYS A 270 25.71 15.36 -3.39
C LYS A 270 25.18 13.94 -3.56
N GLU A 271 25.82 12.99 -2.90
CA GLU A 271 25.36 11.61 -2.84
C GLU A 271 24.71 11.32 -1.48
N SER A 272 23.61 10.58 -1.49
CA SER A 272 22.94 10.12 -0.28
C SER A 272 22.27 8.74 -0.46
N LYS A 273 21.80 8.19 0.66
CA LYS A 273 21.02 6.95 0.73
C LYS A 273 19.70 7.24 1.45
N PRO A 274 18.66 7.68 0.72
CA PRO A 274 17.40 8.06 1.33
C PRO A 274 16.77 6.88 2.09
N ARG A 275 16.05 7.18 3.18
CA ARG A 275 15.44 6.17 4.06
C ARG A 275 14.01 6.53 4.45
N ILE A 276 13.13 5.53 4.48
CA ILE A 276 11.76 5.63 5.00
C ILE A 276 11.60 4.61 6.12
N ASN A 277 11.20 5.05 7.32
CA ASN A 277 10.95 4.18 8.48
C ASN A 277 12.09 3.17 8.75
N GLU A 278 13.33 3.66 8.72
CA GLU A 278 14.57 2.87 8.86
C GLU A 278 14.91 1.90 7.71
N SER A 279 14.02 1.76 6.72
CA SER A 279 14.29 1.02 5.47
C SER A 279 15.05 1.88 4.46
N ASN A 280 16.03 1.27 3.79
CA ASN A 280 16.77 1.85 2.66
C ASN A 280 16.27 1.31 1.31
N GLU A 281 15.26 0.46 1.33
CA GLU A 281 14.74 -0.25 0.16
C GLU A 281 13.57 0.57 -0.41
N LEU A 282 13.82 1.28 -1.51
CA LEU A 282 12.82 2.01 -2.28
C LEU A 282 12.70 1.32 -3.64
N ILE A 283 11.60 0.62 -3.88
CA ILE A 283 11.45 -0.26 -5.05
C ILE A 283 10.68 0.46 -6.16
N ASN A 284 11.13 0.31 -7.40
CA ASN A 284 10.60 0.90 -8.63
C ASN A 284 10.24 2.37 -8.44
N ALA A 285 11.21 3.16 -7.98
CA ALA A 285 11.02 4.59 -7.86
C ALA A 285 10.76 5.21 -9.23
N ILE A 286 9.82 6.15 -9.30
CA ILE A 286 9.63 7.06 -10.43
C ILE A 286 9.77 8.49 -9.91
N GLY A 287 10.44 9.34 -10.67
CA GLY A 287 10.59 10.74 -10.33
C GLY A 287 9.69 11.62 -11.20
N VAL A 288 9.20 12.70 -10.62
CA VAL A 288 8.38 13.70 -11.33
C VAL A 288 8.91 15.10 -10.98
N TYR A 289 8.47 16.10 -11.73
CA TYR A 289 8.70 17.50 -11.35
C TYR A 289 8.09 17.83 -9.97
N SER A 290 8.82 18.60 -9.18
CA SER A 290 8.39 19.08 -7.87
C SER A 290 8.19 20.59 -7.89
N ASP A 291 6.99 21.05 -7.51
CA ASP A 291 6.73 22.46 -7.16
C ASP A 291 7.20 22.82 -5.74
N GLU A 292 7.66 21.81 -4.98
CA GLU A 292 8.23 21.95 -3.64
C GLU A 292 9.76 21.88 -3.73
N GLU A 293 10.44 22.45 -2.73
CA GLU A 293 11.91 22.37 -2.64
C GLU A 293 12.36 20.90 -2.41
N GLY A 294 13.12 20.34 -3.36
CA GLY A 294 13.51 18.92 -3.34
C GLY A 294 12.93 18.08 -4.49
N GLY A 295 13.55 16.93 -4.76
CA GLY A 295 13.06 15.98 -5.78
C GLY A 295 11.85 15.20 -5.29
N LYS A 296 10.79 15.15 -6.10
CA LYS A 296 9.57 14.40 -5.81
C LYS A 296 9.58 13.02 -6.49
N PHE A 297 9.38 11.99 -5.69
CA PHE A 297 9.40 10.60 -6.13
C PHE A 297 8.17 9.84 -5.66
N TYR A 298 7.87 8.76 -6.36
CA TYR A 298 6.90 7.75 -5.97
C TYR A 298 7.59 6.41 -5.97
N THR A 299 7.36 5.60 -4.95
CA THR A 299 8.02 4.30 -4.82
C THR A 299 7.12 3.33 -4.09
N ILE A 300 7.43 2.04 -4.21
CA ILE A 300 6.74 0.98 -3.51
C ILE A 300 7.35 0.85 -2.11
N ILE A 301 6.52 1.05 -1.08
CA ILE A 301 6.86 0.88 0.33
C ILE A 301 5.77 0.14 1.08
N ASP A 302 6.09 -0.26 2.31
CA ASP A 302 5.16 -0.83 3.26
C ASP A 302 4.38 0.33 3.97
N ASN A 303 3.22 0.68 3.41
CA ASN A 303 2.31 1.71 3.92
C ASN A 303 1.55 1.22 5.15
N SER A 304 1.52 2.04 6.21
CA SER A 304 0.70 1.73 7.39
C SER A 304 -0.79 1.79 7.04
N TYR A 305 -1.51 0.68 7.25
CA TYR A 305 -2.96 0.61 7.15
C TYR A 305 -3.59 0.51 8.54
N GLY A 306 -4.19 1.62 8.98
CA GLY A 306 -4.59 1.77 10.37
C GLY A 306 -3.37 1.68 11.29
N LYS A 307 -3.51 0.98 12.42
CA LYS A 307 -2.46 0.85 13.44
C LYS A 307 -1.83 -0.54 13.51
N LYS A 308 -2.31 -1.50 12.72
CA LYS A 308 -2.04 -2.94 12.88
C LYS A 308 -1.37 -3.58 11.66
N GLU A 309 -1.79 -3.17 10.47
CA GLU A 309 -1.38 -3.81 9.22
C GLU A 309 -0.45 -2.88 8.45
N SER A 310 0.53 -3.47 7.77
CA SER A 310 1.27 -2.79 6.72
C SER A 310 0.86 -3.38 5.38
N ARG A 311 0.64 -2.52 4.39
CA ARG A 311 0.26 -2.90 3.02
C ARG A 311 1.30 -2.37 2.08
N ARG A 312 1.87 -3.27 1.28
CA ARG A 312 2.87 -2.90 0.28
C ARG A 312 2.18 -2.18 -0.87
N GLY A 313 2.44 -0.90 -1.00
CA GLY A 313 1.81 -0.05 -1.99
C GLY A 313 2.68 1.14 -2.37
N ILE A 314 2.15 2.02 -3.19
CA ILE A 314 2.86 3.22 -3.64
C ILE A 314 2.71 4.35 -2.62
N ALA A 315 3.80 5.07 -2.38
CA ALA A 315 3.81 6.33 -1.63
C ALA A 315 4.62 7.40 -2.39
N ALA A 316 4.18 8.65 -2.24
CA ALA A 316 4.86 9.83 -2.73
C ALA A 316 5.73 10.43 -1.63
N PHE A 317 6.91 10.95 -1.99
CA PHE A 317 7.76 11.66 -1.05
C PHE A 317 8.64 12.70 -1.75
N VAL A 318 9.10 13.68 -0.98
CA VAL A 318 10.07 14.70 -1.41
C VAL A 318 11.37 14.49 -0.67
N VAL A 319 12.48 14.49 -1.41
CA VAL A 319 13.84 14.35 -0.89
C VAL A 319 14.67 15.59 -1.17
N LYS A 320 15.37 16.07 -0.14
CA LYS A 320 16.29 17.20 -0.22
C LYS A 320 17.46 16.97 0.72
N ASP A 321 18.69 17.26 0.29
CA ASP A 321 19.90 17.04 1.08
C ASP A 321 19.99 15.61 1.63
N GLY A 322 19.50 14.65 0.83
CA GLY A 322 19.43 13.22 1.18
C GLY A 322 18.43 12.83 2.26
N LYS A 323 17.57 13.75 2.71
CA LYS A 323 16.53 13.51 3.72
C LYS A 323 15.14 13.52 3.12
N ILE A 324 14.33 12.54 3.50
CA ILE A 324 12.92 12.47 3.13
C ILE A 324 12.10 13.27 4.14
N ASN A 325 11.40 14.30 3.67
CA ASN A 325 10.68 15.22 4.55
C ASN A 325 9.25 14.76 4.86
N LYS A 326 8.56 14.19 3.88
CA LYS A 326 7.16 13.76 3.98
C LYS A 326 6.93 12.53 3.13
N VAL A 327 6.26 11.53 3.69
CA VAL A 327 5.80 10.33 2.98
C VAL A 327 4.29 10.34 2.97
N GLU A 328 3.70 10.24 1.79
CA GLU A 328 2.26 10.31 1.58
C GLU A 328 1.78 9.06 0.84
N PRO A 329 0.95 8.21 1.47
CA PRO A 329 0.39 7.04 0.81
C PRO A 329 -0.48 7.44 -0.39
N VAL A 330 -0.26 6.76 -1.50
CA VAL A 330 -1.01 6.91 -2.76
C VAL A 330 -2.03 5.79 -2.92
N THR A 331 -1.76 4.65 -2.29
CA THR A 331 -2.55 3.43 -2.42
C THR A 331 -2.91 2.88 -1.04
N ARG A 332 -4.00 2.11 -1.00
CA ARG A 332 -4.54 1.52 0.23
C ARG A 332 -5.03 0.09 0.06
N THR A 333 -4.91 -0.49 -1.12
CA THR A 333 -5.37 -1.85 -1.40
C THR A 333 -4.53 -2.86 -0.62
N ARG A 334 -5.12 -4.03 -0.32
CA ARG A 334 -4.42 -5.11 0.40
C ARG A 334 -3.42 -5.84 -0.51
N GLY A 335 -3.71 -5.92 -1.81
CA GLY A 335 -2.80 -6.47 -2.81
C GLY A 335 -1.61 -5.55 -3.04
N VAL A 336 -0.47 -6.14 -3.40
CA VAL A 336 0.74 -5.39 -3.71
C VAL A 336 0.49 -4.47 -4.91
N CYS A 337 0.78 -3.18 -4.77
CA CYS A 337 0.76 -2.24 -5.90
C CYS A 337 2.15 -2.07 -6.49
N ILE A 338 2.25 -2.19 -7.82
CA ILE A 338 3.53 -2.12 -8.53
C ILE A 338 3.44 -1.24 -9.78
N ASN A 339 4.61 -0.81 -10.25
CA ASN A 339 4.83 -0.13 -11.54
C ASN A 339 3.92 1.09 -11.74
N PRO A 340 4.05 2.12 -10.86
CA PRO A 340 3.33 3.36 -11.06
C PRO A 340 3.76 4.06 -12.35
N TYR A 341 2.81 4.74 -12.98
CA TYR A 341 3.02 5.73 -14.02
C TYR A 341 2.20 6.98 -13.69
N ILE A 342 2.77 8.16 -13.93
CA ILE A 342 2.15 9.43 -13.55
C ILE A 342 2.03 10.34 -14.75
N SER A 343 0.84 10.88 -14.95
CA SER A 343 0.60 11.96 -15.90
C SER A 343 -0.32 12.99 -15.25
N GLU A 344 0.15 14.23 -15.19
CA GLU A 344 -0.55 15.34 -14.54
C GLU A 344 -1.01 15.00 -13.10
N ASN A 345 -2.32 15.07 -12.84
CA ASN A 345 -2.96 14.78 -11.56
C ASN A 345 -3.42 13.32 -11.42
N TYR A 346 -3.03 12.43 -12.33
CA TYR A 346 -3.39 11.03 -12.32
C TYR A 346 -2.19 10.11 -12.14
N ILE A 347 -2.44 8.97 -11.48
CA ILE A 347 -1.52 7.85 -11.41
C ILE A 347 -2.24 6.60 -11.90
N SER A 348 -1.54 5.79 -12.68
CA SER A 348 -1.93 4.44 -13.05
C SER A 348 -0.93 3.44 -12.49
N TYR A 349 -1.40 2.26 -12.10
CA TYR A 349 -0.55 1.20 -11.55
C TYR A 349 -1.24 -0.16 -11.62
N LEU A 350 -0.49 -1.22 -11.34
CA LEU A 350 -1.03 -2.57 -11.20
C LEU A 350 -1.29 -2.89 -9.73
N SER A 351 -2.46 -3.41 -9.41
CA SER A 351 -2.78 -3.94 -8.08
C SER A 351 -2.94 -5.45 -8.17
N PHE A 352 -2.15 -6.20 -7.40
CA PHE A 352 -2.25 -7.66 -7.35
C PHE A 352 -3.67 -8.09 -6.96
N ARG A 353 -4.22 -9.03 -7.72
CA ARG A 353 -5.56 -9.60 -7.50
C ARG A 353 -5.50 -11.09 -7.21
N ASP A 354 -4.82 -11.85 -8.06
CA ASP A 354 -4.67 -13.31 -7.97
C ASP A 354 -3.37 -13.75 -8.66
N GLU A 355 -3.07 -15.05 -8.67
CA GLU A 355 -1.88 -15.63 -9.33
C GLU A 355 -1.71 -15.10 -10.77
N ASP A 356 -0.62 -14.35 -10.98
CA ASP A 356 -0.26 -13.64 -12.21
C ASP A 356 -1.35 -12.72 -12.81
N LEU A 357 -2.33 -12.30 -12.00
CA LEU A 357 -3.44 -11.45 -12.42
C LEU A 357 -3.48 -10.14 -11.62
N TYR A 358 -3.49 -9.02 -12.34
CA TYR A 358 -3.47 -7.68 -11.78
C TYR A 358 -4.69 -6.87 -12.24
N ASP A 359 -5.27 -6.10 -11.32
CA ASP A 359 -6.15 -5.01 -11.70
C ASP A 359 -5.32 -3.84 -12.25
N VAL A 360 -5.70 -3.33 -13.41
CA VAL A 360 -5.18 -2.07 -13.96
C VAL A 360 -5.98 -0.96 -13.33
N VAL A 361 -5.29 -0.10 -12.57
CA VAL A 361 -5.92 0.83 -11.66
C VAL A 361 -5.52 2.25 -11.99
N ILE A 362 -6.45 3.19 -11.83
CA ILE A 362 -6.19 4.63 -11.80
C ILE A 362 -6.58 5.24 -10.45
N ALA A 363 -5.85 6.27 -10.05
CA ALA A 363 -6.20 7.17 -8.95
C ALA A 363 -5.82 8.61 -9.32
N SER A 364 -6.35 9.59 -8.59
CA SER A 364 -6.18 11.00 -8.93
C SER A 364 -6.12 11.90 -7.72
N THR A 365 -5.44 13.04 -7.87
CA THR A 365 -5.52 14.15 -6.92
C THR A 365 -6.59 15.17 -7.30
N ASP A 366 -7.30 14.96 -8.42
CA ASP A 366 -8.42 15.79 -8.87
C ASP A 366 -9.60 15.80 -7.89
N GLU A 367 -10.14 16.98 -7.58
CA GLU A 367 -11.22 17.10 -6.58
C GLU A 367 -12.56 16.53 -7.08
N GLU A 368 -12.88 16.61 -8.37
CA GLU A 368 -14.10 16.02 -8.92
C GLU A 368 -14.00 14.49 -8.91
N PHE A 369 -12.84 13.95 -9.32
CA PHE A 369 -12.57 12.51 -9.23
C PHE A 369 -12.67 12.02 -7.77
N LYS A 370 -12.09 12.77 -6.82
CA LYS A 370 -12.12 12.45 -5.39
C LYS A 370 -13.54 12.50 -4.83
N ALA A 371 -14.34 13.49 -5.19
CA ALA A 371 -15.70 13.66 -4.68
C ALA A 371 -16.58 12.43 -4.97
N ILE A 372 -16.40 11.81 -6.14
CA ILE A 372 -17.12 10.59 -6.52
C ILE A 372 -16.45 9.34 -5.94
N ASN A 373 -15.14 9.18 -6.15
CA ASN A 373 -14.48 7.90 -5.89
C ASN A 373 -14.14 7.66 -4.43
N ASN A 374 -14.11 8.69 -3.57
CA ASN A 374 -13.90 8.54 -2.13
C ASN A 374 -15.16 8.13 -1.36
N LEU A 375 -16.33 8.08 -2.01
CA LEU A 375 -17.56 7.63 -1.38
C LEU A 375 -17.42 6.18 -0.85
N PRO A 376 -18.15 5.82 0.22
CA PRO A 376 -18.16 4.46 0.74
C PRO A 376 -18.66 3.44 -0.29
N ARG A 377 -17.95 2.32 -0.45
CA ARG A 377 -18.28 1.25 -1.40
C ARG A 377 -18.79 0.00 -0.70
N ASP A 378 -19.59 -0.81 -1.39
CA ASP A 378 -20.09 -2.07 -0.82
C ASP A 378 -18.98 -3.12 -0.55
N SER A 379 -17.90 -3.08 -1.33
CA SER A 379 -16.71 -3.90 -1.09
C SER A 379 -16.03 -3.57 0.25
N GLU A 380 -16.12 -2.32 0.72
CA GLU A 380 -15.56 -1.88 2.00
C GLU A 380 -16.40 -2.39 3.18
N LYS A 381 -17.74 -2.48 3.00
CA LYS A 381 -18.63 -3.14 3.97
C LYS A 381 -18.27 -4.62 4.12
N LYS A 382 -18.11 -5.33 2.99
CA LYS A 382 -17.70 -6.75 3.00
C LYS A 382 -16.34 -6.93 3.67
N SER A 383 -15.36 -6.09 3.31
CA SER A 383 -14.03 -6.12 3.91
C SER A 383 -14.07 -5.88 5.42
N ALA A 384 -14.86 -4.91 5.88
CA ALA A 384 -15.02 -4.63 7.31
C ALA A 384 -15.66 -5.81 8.08
N ILE A 385 -16.61 -6.54 7.47
CA ILE A 385 -17.16 -7.78 8.04
C ILE A 385 -16.05 -8.84 8.14
N THR A 386 -15.30 -9.07 7.05
CA THR A 386 -14.18 -10.04 7.04
C THR A 386 -13.18 -9.73 8.15
N TYR A 387 -12.73 -8.48 8.29
CA TYR A 387 -11.81 -8.07 9.36
C TYR A 387 -12.40 -8.28 10.76
N THR A 388 -13.71 -8.10 10.91
CA THR A 388 -14.39 -8.33 12.20
C THR A 388 -14.41 -9.82 12.55
N ILE A 389 -14.64 -10.70 11.56
CA ILE A 389 -14.61 -12.16 11.73
C ILE A 389 -13.17 -12.65 12.00
N GLU A 390 -12.18 -12.17 11.24
CA GLU A 390 -10.77 -12.46 11.47
C GLU A 390 -10.36 -12.06 12.90
N GLY A 391 -10.76 -10.86 13.36
CA GLY A 391 -10.52 -10.41 14.72
C GLY A 391 -11.16 -11.30 15.78
N LEU A 392 -12.39 -11.77 15.54
CA LEU A 392 -13.07 -12.74 16.41
C LEU A 392 -12.29 -14.06 16.49
N MET A 393 -11.83 -14.59 15.36
CA MET A 393 -11.02 -15.81 15.31
C MET A 393 -9.69 -15.64 16.06
N ASN A 394 -9.00 -14.52 15.85
CA ASN A 394 -7.77 -14.16 16.58
C ASN A 394 -8.00 -14.07 18.09
N SER A 395 -9.19 -13.65 18.52
CA SER A 395 -9.56 -13.57 19.94
C SER A 395 -9.58 -14.95 20.62
N PHE A 396 -10.02 -16.00 19.92
CA PHE A 396 -9.97 -17.37 20.45
C PHE A 396 -8.53 -17.85 20.65
N VAL A 397 -7.66 -17.60 19.68
CA VAL A 397 -6.22 -17.95 19.78
C VAL A 397 -5.57 -17.17 20.93
N CYS A 398 -5.93 -15.90 21.10
CA CYS A 398 -5.43 -15.06 22.19
C CYS A 398 -5.83 -15.53 23.59
N ILE A 399 -6.87 -16.35 23.75
CA ILE A 399 -7.21 -16.92 25.07
C ILE A 399 -6.02 -17.71 25.62
N ILE A 400 -5.32 -18.45 24.75
CA ILE A 400 -4.16 -19.26 25.13
C ILE A 400 -2.95 -18.38 25.43
N ILE A 401 -2.70 -17.37 24.60
CA ILE A 401 -1.47 -16.56 24.66
C ILE A 401 -1.57 -15.45 25.73
N VAL A 402 -2.68 -14.71 25.72
CA VAL A 402 -2.90 -13.51 26.55
C VAL A 402 -3.87 -13.78 27.71
N GLY A 403 -4.85 -14.66 27.51
CA GLY A 403 -5.86 -15.01 28.52
C GLY A 403 -5.33 -15.90 29.64
N PHE A 404 -4.48 -16.87 29.30
CA PHE A 404 -4.05 -17.93 30.21
C PHE A 404 -3.47 -17.45 31.55
N PRO A 405 -2.62 -16.40 31.62
CA PRO A 405 -2.01 -15.95 32.88
C PRO A 405 -3.01 -15.61 33.99
N TRP A 406 -4.15 -14.99 33.66
CA TRP A 406 -5.17 -14.65 34.67
C TRP A 406 -6.26 -15.71 34.79
N ILE A 407 -6.53 -16.48 33.73
CA ILE A 407 -7.39 -17.67 33.77
C ILE A 407 -6.79 -18.70 34.75
N ALA A 408 -5.48 -18.96 34.68
CA ALA A 408 -4.79 -19.90 35.55
C ALA A 408 -4.96 -19.52 37.04
N ILE A 409 -4.84 -18.23 37.38
CA ILE A 409 -5.08 -17.74 38.75
C ILE A 409 -6.52 -18.05 39.19
N GLY A 410 -7.52 -17.78 38.34
CA GLY A 410 -8.91 -18.10 38.64
C GLY A 410 -9.16 -19.61 38.81
N LEU A 411 -8.53 -20.46 37.99
CA LEU A 411 -8.63 -21.91 38.08
C LEU A 411 -7.98 -22.46 39.36
N VAL A 412 -6.82 -21.94 39.76
CA VAL A 412 -6.15 -22.34 41.01
C VAL A 412 -6.99 -21.96 42.23
N LEU A 413 -7.50 -20.72 42.28
CA LEU A 413 -8.34 -20.24 43.38
C LEU A 413 -9.65 -21.04 43.46
N SER A 414 -10.29 -21.31 42.33
CA SER A 414 -11.52 -22.12 42.29
C SER A 414 -11.27 -23.59 42.61
N GLY A 415 -10.11 -24.15 42.24
CA GLY A 415 -9.69 -25.49 42.66
C GLY A 415 -9.50 -25.59 44.17
N ALA A 416 -8.84 -24.61 44.79
CA ALA A 416 -8.68 -24.55 46.24
C ALA A 416 -10.03 -24.47 46.98
N VAL A 417 -10.96 -23.65 46.48
CA VAL A 417 -12.32 -23.60 47.06
C VAL A 417 -13.07 -24.91 46.86
N THR A 418 -12.95 -25.54 45.69
CA THR A 418 -13.57 -26.85 45.41
C THR A 418 -13.08 -27.92 46.39
N PHE A 419 -11.78 -27.93 46.72
CA PHE A 419 -11.22 -28.86 47.70
C PHE A 419 -11.80 -28.66 49.12
N LEU A 420 -12.10 -27.41 49.49
CA LEU A 420 -12.68 -27.07 50.79
C LEU A 420 -14.22 -27.11 50.80
N ASP A 421 -14.85 -27.35 49.66
CA ASP A 421 -16.29 -27.08 49.47
C ASP A 421 -17.19 -27.93 50.39
N TYR A 422 -16.76 -29.16 50.74
CA TYR A 422 -17.48 -30.03 51.66
C TYR A 422 -17.54 -29.50 53.10
N LYS A 423 -16.62 -28.61 53.49
CA LYS A 423 -16.56 -28.00 54.83
C LYS A 423 -17.29 -26.66 54.91
N LEU A 424 -17.69 -26.09 53.79
CA LEU A 424 -18.27 -24.75 53.73
C LEU A 424 -19.80 -24.79 53.84
N SER A 425 -20.35 -23.95 54.71
CA SER A 425 -21.79 -23.67 54.72
C SER A 425 -22.22 -22.94 53.43
N ASN A 426 -23.50 -23.02 53.06
CA ASN A 426 -24.04 -22.32 51.88
C ASN A 426 -23.76 -20.81 51.88
N LYS A 427 -23.69 -20.16 53.06
CA LYS A 427 -23.32 -18.74 53.18
C LYS A 427 -21.83 -18.52 52.86
N GLN A 428 -20.96 -19.38 53.37
CA GLN A 428 -19.52 -19.32 53.09
C GLN A 428 -19.20 -19.64 51.63
N LYS A 429 -19.89 -20.60 51.01
CA LYS A 429 -19.77 -20.92 49.58
C LYS A 429 -20.06 -19.71 48.69
N LYS A 430 -21.11 -18.94 49.02
CA LYS A 430 -21.46 -17.69 48.32
C LYS A 430 -20.37 -16.62 48.45
N ILE A 431 -19.86 -16.42 49.67
CA ILE A 431 -18.79 -15.44 49.93
C ILE A 431 -17.50 -15.85 49.21
N ALA A 432 -17.14 -17.14 49.26
CA ALA A 432 -15.97 -17.67 48.57
C ALA A 432 -16.04 -17.42 47.06
N TYR A 433 -17.21 -17.62 46.44
CA TYR A 433 -17.41 -17.30 45.03
C TYR A 433 -17.11 -15.84 44.72
N ILE A 434 -17.65 -14.91 45.51
CA ILE A 434 -17.44 -13.46 45.32
C ILE A 434 -15.95 -13.12 45.46
N ILE A 435 -15.26 -13.66 46.47
CA ILE A 435 -13.83 -13.44 46.67
C ILE A 435 -13.02 -13.92 45.47
N VAL A 436 -13.26 -15.15 45.00
CA VAL A 436 -12.55 -15.71 43.84
C VAL A 436 -12.81 -14.88 42.58
N ALA A 437 -14.07 -14.46 42.34
CA ALA A 437 -14.43 -13.60 41.22
C ALA A 437 -13.73 -12.23 41.28
N THR A 438 -13.69 -11.59 42.46
CA THR A 438 -13.01 -10.30 42.65
C THR A 438 -11.51 -10.42 42.41
N LEU A 439 -10.83 -11.41 43.01
CA LEU A 439 -9.39 -11.61 42.83
C LEU A 439 -9.03 -11.91 41.37
N THR A 440 -9.83 -12.73 40.70
CA THR A 440 -9.65 -13.04 39.27
C THR A 440 -9.86 -11.81 38.40
N THR A 441 -10.84 -10.96 38.74
CA THR A 441 -11.08 -9.69 38.04
C THR A 441 -9.91 -8.72 38.20
N CYS A 442 -9.35 -8.59 39.41
CA CYS A 442 -8.16 -7.78 39.67
C CYS A 442 -6.95 -8.29 38.87
N ALA A 443 -6.72 -9.61 38.85
CA ALA A 443 -5.67 -10.22 38.04
C ALA A 443 -5.86 -9.91 36.55
N LYS A 444 -7.07 -10.11 36.01
CA LYS A 444 -7.40 -9.78 34.62
C LYS A 444 -7.09 -8.32 34.29
N ILE A 445 -7.57 -7.38 35.10
CA ILE A 445 -7.33 -5.94 34.90
C ILE A 445 -5.84 -5.65 34.86
N PHE A 446 -5.06 -6.20 35.80
CA PHE A 446 -3.60 -6.04 35.82
C PHE A 446 -2.95 -6.52 34.51
N PHE A 447 -3.30 -7.71 34.04
CA PHE A 447 -2.74 -8.26 32.80
C PHE A 447 -3.18 -7.49 31.55
N ILE A 448 -4.44 -7.07 31.47
CA ILE A 448 -4.94 -6.25 30.36
C ILE A 448 -4.24 -4.90 30.32
N ILE A 449 -4.03 -4.23 31.46
CA ILE A 449 -3.29 -2.97 31.52
C ILE A 449 -1.85 -3.17 31.06
N LYS A 450 -1.13 -4.14 31.65
CA LYS A 450 0.26 -4.42 31.30
C LYS A 450 0.42 -4.72 29.81
N MET A 451 -0.53 -5.45 29.24
CA MET A 451 -0.46 -5.88 27.86
C MET A 451 -0.89 -4.75 26.92
N PHE A 452 -2.13 -4.29 27.00
CA PHE A 452 -2.70 -3.39 26.00
C PHE A 452 -2.40 -1.91 26.26
N TYR A 453 -2.30 -1.50 27.52
CA TYR A 453 -2.16 -0.08 27.87
C TYR A 453 -0.72 0.36 28.18
N VAL A 454 0.20 -0.59 28.34
CA VAL A 454 1.64 -0.30 28.45
C VAL A 454 2.35 -0.65 27.15
N LYS A 455 2.16 -1.86 26.61
CA LYS A 455 2.91 -2.33 25.42
C LYS A 455 2.27 -1.90 24.09
N TYR A 456 0.93 -1.91 23.98
CA TYR A 456 0.23 -1.63 22.72
C TYR A 456 -0.71 -0.42 22.77
N VAL A 457 -0.45 0.55 23.64
CA VAL A 457 -1.33 1.72 23.81
C VAL A 457 -1.51 2.52 22.52
N TYR A 458 -0.45 2.60 21.71
CA TYR A 458 -0.48 3.28 20.42
C TYR A 458 -1.41 2.61 19.40
N MET A 459 -1.74 1.31 19.57
CA MET A 459 -2.66 0.56 18.73
C MET A 459 -4.14 0.75 19.09
N LEU A 460 -4.44 1.24 20.31
CA LEU A 460 -5.83 1.38 20.78
C LEU A 460 -6.59 2.52 20.06
N PRO A 461 -7.87 2.32 19.68
CA PRO A 461 -8.74 3.39 19.22
C PRO A 461 -8.93 4.46 20.31
N PRO A 462 -9.09 5.75 19.94
CA PRO A 462 -9.23 6.84 20.91
C PRO A 462 -10.33 6.62 21.96
N ALA A 463 -11.43 5.96 21.57
CA ALA A 463 -12.56 5.68 22.46
C ALA A 463 -12.24 4.73 23.64
N ILE A 464 -11.21 3.89 23.52
CA ILE A 464 -10.83 2.92 24.57
C ILE A 464 -9.36 3.05 25.01
N ALA A 465 -8.61 3.97 24.41
CA ALA A 465 -7.21 4.25 24.73
C ALA A 465 -6.97 4.70 26.18
N PRO A 466 -7.88 5.47 26.83
CA PRO A 466 -7.70 5.81 28.25
C PRO A 466 -7.82 4.58 29.17
N ILE A 467 -6.84 4.41 30.06
CA ILE A 467 -6.71 3.24 30.96
C ILE A 467 -7.99 3.02 31.80
N TYR A 468 -8.59 4.10 32.32
CA TYR A 468 -9.78 4.00 33.15
C TYR A 468 -10.98 3.41 32.40
N ILE A 469 -11.10 3.65 31.08
CA ILE A 469 -12.14 3.04 30.24
C ILE A 469 -11.92 1.53 30.18
N GLY A 470 -10.67 1.09 30.03
CA GLY A 470 -10.34 -0.34 30.03
C GLY A 470 -10.67 -1.04 31.35
N VAL A 471 -10.41 -0.38 32.47
CA VAL A 471 -10.79 -0.89 33.81
C VAL A 471 -12.31 -1.04 33.92
N ILE A 472 -13.08 -0.04 33.47
CA ILE A 472 -14.54 -0.08 33.48
C ILE A 472 -15.07 -1.23 32.62
N ILE A 473 -14.58 -1.37 31.38
CA ILE A 473 -14.97 -2.45 30.46
C ILE A 473 -14.70 -3.81 31.09
N CYS A 474 -13.47 -4.04 31.59
CA CYS A 474 -13.09 -5.28 32.23
C CYS A 474 -13.98 -5.60 33.44
N THR A 475 -14.35 -4.58 34.22
CA THR A 475 -15.21 -4.74 35.40
C THR A 475 -16.64 -5.09 35.00
N ILE A 476 -17.21 -4.42 33.99
CA ILE A 476 -18.58 -4.70 33.51
C ILE A 476 -18.68 -6.13 32.98
N ILE A 477 -17.72 -6.56 32.15
CA ILE A 477 -17.68 -7.93 31.61
C ILE A 477 -17.57 -8.96 32.74
N ALA A 478 -16.68 -8.72 33.72
CA ALA A 478 -16.53 -9.57 34.89
C ALA A 478 -17.84 -9.68 35.68
N VAL A 479 -18.52 -8.56 35.95
CA VAL A 479 -19.79 -8.54 36.69
C VAL A 479 -20.83 -9.38 35.95
N ILE A 480 -20.96 -9.25 34.63
CA ILE A 480 -21.93 -10.02 33.83
C ILE A 480 -21.59 -11.51 33.87
N ALA A 481 -20.34 -11.87 33.55
CA ALA A 481 -19.89 -13.25 33.44
C ALA A 481 -19.91 -13.99 34.80
N TYR A 482 -19.38 -13.37 35.85
CA TYR A 482 -19.36 -13.99 37.17
C TYR A 482 -20.72 -13.97 37.86
N SER A 483 -21.63 -13.04 37.54
CA SER A 483 -23.03 -13.11 38.00
C SER A 483 -23.75 -14.34 37.43
N TYR A 484 -23.48 -14.68 36.16
CA TYR A 484 -23.98 -15.91 35.54
C TYR A 484 -23.46 -17.16 36.24
N GLY A 485 -22.16 -17.24 36.51
CA GLY A 485 -21.57 -18.36 37.24
C GLY A 485 -22.06 -18.44 38.69
N TYR A 486 -22.20 -17.31 39.39
CA TYR A 486 -22.72 -17.23 40.75
C TYR A 486 -24.14 -17.76 40.83
N TYR A 487 -25.00 -17.33 39.90
CA TYR A 487 -26.38 -17.79 39.83
C TYR A 487 -26.46 -19.30 39.55
N SER A 488 -25.62 -19.78 38.63
CA SER A 488 -25.57 -21.21 38.25
C SER A 488 -25.02 -22.11 39.36
N TYR A 489 -24.10 -21.59 40.18
CA TYR A 489 -23.55 -22.30 41.33
C TYR A 489 -24.53 -22.31 42.51
N THR A 490 -25.15 -21.17 42.82
CA THR A 490 -26.06 -21.05 43.96
C THR A 490 -27.44 -21.66 43.75
N SER A 491 -27.81 -21.98 42.49
CA SER A 491 -29.04 -22.74 42.21
C SER A 491 -28.92 -24.23 42.52
N GLU A 492 -27.71 -24.78 42.48
CA GLU A 492 -27.40 -26.21 42.64
C GLU A 492 -26.04 -26.35 43.34
N PHE A 493 -26.03 -26.32 44.68
CA PHE A 493 -24.79 -26.47 45.47
C PHE A 493 -24.15 -27.86 45.37
N GLU A 494 -24.84 -28.82 44.75
CA GLU A 494 -24.32 -30.16 44.43
C GLU A 494 -23.36 -30.15 43.22
N GLY A 495 -23.35 -29.08 42.42
CA GLY A 495 -22.41 -28.92 41.32
C GLY A 495 -20.99 -28.58 41.79
N ILE A 496 -19.98 -29.14 41.13
CA ILE A 496 -18.57 -28.85 41.44
C ILE A 496 -18.26 -27.35 41.17
N PHE A 497 -17.78 -26.63 42.20
CA PHE A 497 -17.49 -25.19 42.14
C PHE A 497 -16.62 -24.81 40.92
N ILE A 498 -15.49 -25.50 40.71
CA ILE A 498 -14.58 -25.22 39.59
C ILE A 498 -15.25 -25.32 38.23
N SER A 499 -16.18 -26.26 38.03
CA SER A 499 -16.88 -26.44 36.76
C SER A 499 -17.76 -25.24 36.42
N LYS A 500 -18.56 -24.77 37.39
CA LYS A 500 -19.43 -23.60 37.20
C LYS A 500 -18.61 -22.30 37.07
N PHE A 501 -17.52 -22.18 37.81
CA PHE A 501 -16.63 -21.02 37.74
C PHE A 501 -15.84 -20.97 36.42
N ALA A 502 -15.33 -22.11 35.94
CA ALA A 502 -14.58 -22.21 34.69
C ALA A 502 -15.40 -21.77 33.48
N LEU A 503 -16.70 -22.09 33.44
CA LEU A 503 -17.57 -21.61 32.36
C LEU A 503 -17.72 -20.08 32.37
N SER A 504 -17.95 -19.46 33.54
CA SER A 504 -17.98 -17.99 33.63
C SER A 504 -16.63 -17.35 33.31
N LEU A 505 -15.54 -18.01 33.68
CA LEU A 505 -14.17 -17.56 33.41
C LEU A 505 -13.87 -17.55 31.90
N LEU A 506 -14.30 -18.59 31.18
CA LEU A 506 -14.17 -18.67 29.72
C LEU A 506 -15.02 -17.60 29.01
N ILE A 507 -16.24 -17.34 29.49
CA ILE A 507 -17.09 -16.27 28.95
C ILE A 507 -16.43 -14.89 29.18
N ASP A 508 -15.89 -14.64 30.38
CA ASP A 508 -15.15 -13.41 30.69
C ASP A 508 -13.94 -13.25 29.76
N ALA A 509 -13.19 -14.34 29.56
CA ALA A 509 -11.99 -14.35 28.72
C ALA A 509 -12.31 -14.05 27.26
N LEU A 510 -13.31 -14.73 26.71
CA LEU A 510 -13.75 -14.53 25.35
C LEU A 510 -14.21 -13.08 25.13
N LEU A 511 -15.14 -12.59 25.95
CA LEU A 511 -15.68 -11.22 25.80
C LEU A 511 -14.60 -10.16 25.98
N THR A 512 -13.70 -10.33 26.94
CA THR A 512 -12.60 -9.37 27.15
C THR A 512 -11.66 -9.38 25.94
N LEU A 513 -11.25 -10.55 25.47
CA LEU A 513 -10.30 -10.64 24.36
C LEU A 513 -10.92 -10.27 23.01
N MET A 514 -12.23 -10.44 22.81
CA MET A 514 -12.94 -9.93 21.64
C MET A 514 -12.86 -8.41 21.49
N ILE A 515 -12.60 -7.67 22.57
CA ILE A 515 -12.40 -6.21 22.50
C ILE A 515 -10.95 -5.89 22.13
N TYR A 516 -10.00 -6.58 22.75
CA TYR A 516 -8.59 -6.17 22.73
C TYR A 516 -7.72 -6.90 21.71
N ALA A 517 -7.93 -8.21 21.50
CA ALA A 517 -7.14 -9.01 20.58
C ALA A 517 -7.22 -8.53 19.11
N PRO A 518 -8.39 -8.14 18.57
CA PRO A 518 -8.49 -7.64 17.19
C PRO A 518 -7.65 -6.38 16.91
N LEU A 519 -7.22 -5.67 17.95
CA LEU A 519 -6.50 -4.40 17.84
C LEU A 519 -4.99 -4.57 17.73
N ILE A 520 -4.47 -5.77 17.98
CA ILE A 520 -3.02 -6.03 18.10
C ILE A 520 -2.51 -7.17 17.20
N ILE A 521 -3.39 -8.09 16.77
CA ILE A 521 -3.06 -9.23 15.89
C ILE A 521 -3.90 -9.18 14.65
#